data_AF-A0A956YZG1-F1
#
_entry.id   AF-A0A956YZG1-F1
#
_cell.length_a   1.000
_cell.length_b   1.000
_cell.length_c   1.000
_cell.angle_alpha   90.00
_cell.angle_beta   90.00
_cell.angle_gamma   90.00
#
_symmetry.space_group_name_H-M   'P 1'
#
loop_
_entity.id
_entity.type
_entity.pdbx_description
1 polymer ?
#
loop_
_entity_poly.entity_id
_entity_poly.type
_entity_poly.pdbx_seq_one_letter_code
_entity_poly.pdbx_strand_id
1 'polypeptide(L)'
;LFQRLLRDTNQEITLPRWFNGFLHLLGQDERVADYATRIIPRTLYLPLLHDAVEHAFALVQQVSGQSLGEKNEIEAYAQQLVEMIEKKEGINFQRVYLPLVMGGVLVNDKILLPGEQQDDQVSQLVNILDERRPEMTIDDADIVELTEQMIHRATKIYGHRGE
;
A
#
# COMPACT_ATOMS: atom_id res chain seq x y z
N LEU A 1 26.69 -10.58 -17.53
CA LEU A 1 26.04 -11.22 -16.36
C LEU A 1 24.51 -11.10 -16.41
N PHE A 2 23.95 -9.90 -16.65
CA PHE A 2 22.49 -9.69 -16.80
C PHE A 2 21.83 -10.51 -17.93
N GLN A 3 22.47 -10.62 -19.10
CA GLN A 3 21.95 -11.42 -20.23
C GLN A 3 21.89 -12.93 -19.97
N ARG A 4 22.58 -13.45 -18.95
CA ARG A 4 22.60 -14.88 -18.62
C ARG A 4 21.46 -15.28 -17.67
N LEU A 5 20.95 -14.33 -16.87
CA LEU A 5 19.77 -14.53 -16.00
C LEU A 5 18.45 -14.49 -16.78
N LEU A 6 18.41 -13.82 -17.93
CA LEU A 6 17.21 -13.72 -18.78
C LEU A 6 16.96 -14.95 -19.66
N ARG A 7 17.90 -15.90 -19.74
CA ARG A 7 17.80 -17.05 -20.66
C ARG A 7 17.08 -18.28 -20.10
N ASP A 8 16.97 -18.41 -18.78
CA ASP A 8 16.45 -19.64 -18.14
C ASP A 8 15.02 -19.51 -17.58
N THR A 9 14.40 -18.34 -17.69
CA THR A 9 13.00 -18.15 -17.33
C THR A 9 12.25 -17.65 -18.56
N ASN A 10 11.49 -18.53 -19.20
CA ASN A 10 10.48 -18.18 -20.21
C ASN A 10 9.27 -17.45 -19.56
N GLN A 11 9.49 -16.78 -18.43
CA GLN A 11 8.54 -15.87 -17.79
C GLN A 11 8.81 -14.49 -18.38
N GLU A 12 7.81 -13.90 -19.01
CA GLU A 12 7.84 -12.50 -19.38
C GLU A 12 8.08 -11.69 -18.10
N ILE A 13 9.25 -11.04 -18.02
CA ILE A 13 9.54 -10.14 -16.90
C ILE A 13 8.72 -8.89 -17.13
N THR A 14 7.59 -8.78 -16.43
CA THR A 14 6.82 -7.54 -16.39
C THR A 14 7.59 -6.53 -15.54
N LEU A 15 8.13 -5.51 -16.19
CA LEU A 15 8.78 -4.39 -15.49
C LEU A 15 7.70 -3.47 -14.89
N PRO A 16 7.95 -2.87 -13.72
CA PRO A 16 7.09 -1.81 -13.20
C PRO A 16 6.92 -0.67 -14.22
N ARG A 17 5.72 -0.10 -14.29
CA ARG A 17 5.37 0.99 -15.20
C ARG A 17 6.30 2.18 -15.04
N TRP A 18 6.65 2.56 -13.81
CA TRP A 18 7.59 3.67 -13.55
C TRP A 18 8.98 3.37 -14.09
N PHE A 19 9.43 2.12 -13.99
CA PHE A 19 10.76 1.74 -14.44
C PHE A 19 10.83 1.67 -15.97
N ASN A 20 9.78 1.17 -16.61
CA ASN A 20 9.67 1.21 -18.07
C ASN A 20 9.69 2.67 -18.59
N GLY A 21 8.94 3.56 -17.95
CA GLY A 21 8.98 5.00 -18.26
C GLY A 21 10.38 5.61 -18.04
N PHE A 22 11.08 5.20 -16.98
CA PHE A 22 12.44 5.66 -16.71
C PHE A 22 13.44 5.17 -17.76
N LEU A 23 13.35 3.91 -18.20
CA LEU A 23 14.17 3.38 -19.29
C LEU A 23 13.93 4.10 -20.60
N HIS A 24 12.67 4.50 -20.88
CA HIS A 24 12.35 5.30 -22.05
C HIS A 24 13.01 6.68 -22.01
N LEU A 25 12.99 7.35 -20.84
CA LEU A 25 13.67 8.64 -20.66
C LEU A 25 15.19 8.50 -20.81
N LEU A 26 15.78 7.43 -20.27
CA LEU A 26 17.21 7.14 -20.43
C LEU A 26 17.60 6.91 -21.89
N GLY A 27 16.74 6.24 -22.66
CA GLY A 27 16.96 6.04 -24.09
C GLY A 27 16.92 7.34 -24.91
N GLN A 28 16.30 8.40 -24.38
CA GLN A 28 16.26 9.73 -24.99
C GLN A 28 17.40 10.64 -24.52
N ASP A 29 17.76 10.59 -23.24
CA ASP A 29 18.85 11.37 -22.64
C ASP A 29 19.49 10.61 -21.47
N GLU A 30 20.72 10.14 -21.66
CA GLU A 30 21.44 9.36 -20.64
C GLU A 30 21.70 10.16 -19.35
N ARG A 31 21.76 11.50 -19.42
CA ARG A 31 21.98 12.37 -18.25
C ARG A 31 20.82 12.31 -17.26
N VAL A 32 19.67 11.75 -17.67
CA VAL A 32 18.54 11.46 -16.77
C VAL A 32 18.96 10.57 -15.60
N ALA A 33 19.96 9.69 -15.79
CA ALA A 33 20.48 8.83 -14.73
C ALA A 33 21.04 9.63 -13.54
N ASP A 34 21.77 10.71 -13.81
CA ASP A 34 22.40 11.55 -12.79
C ASP A 34 21.37 12.32 -11.94
N TYR A 35 20.15 12.46 -12.45
CA TYR A 35 19.07 13.22 -11.81
C TYR A 35 17.84 12.35 -11.51
N ALA A 36 17.99 11.03 -11.42
CA ALA A 36 16.89 10.08 -11.23
C ALA A 36 15.98 10.46 -10.04
N THR A 37 16.58 10.84 -8.90
CA THR A 37 15.86 11.24 -7.68
C THR A 37 14.98 12.47 -7.84
N ARG A 38 15.27 13.33 -8.83
CA ARG A 38 14.47 14.51 -9.14
C ARG A 38 13.47 14.25 -10.28
N ILE A 39 13.86 13.43 -11.24
CA ILE A 39 13.06 13.16 -12.44
C ILE A 39 11.92 12.21 -12.14
N ILE A 40 12.17 11.14 -11.37
CA ILE A 40 11.16 10.14 -11.04
C ILE A 40 9.93 10.78 -10.35
N PRO A 41 10.07 11.56 -9.26
CA PRO A 41 8.91 12.15 -8.59
C PRO A 41 8.24 13.27 -9.40
N ARG A 42 8.89 13.81 -10.43
CA ARG A 42 8.35 14.93 -11.21
C ARG A 42 7.65 14.47 -12.49
N THR A 43 8.22 13.48 -13.16
CA THR A 43 7.81 13.04 -14.49
C THR A 43 7.14 11.67 -14.46
N LEU A 44 7.54 10.82 -13.51
CA LEU A 44 7.07 9.43 -13.41
C LEU A 44 6.26 9.19 -12.14
N TYR A 45 5.76 10.25 -11.51
CA TYR A 45 5.00 10.16 -10.26
C TYR A 45 3.75 9.30 -10.40
N LEU A 46 2.96 9.50 -11.46
CA LEU A 46 1.72 8.75 -11.65
C LEU A 46 1.97 7.25 -11.92
N PRO A 47 2.87 6.85 -12.84
CA PRO A 47 3.28 5.45 -12.97
C PRO A 47 3.84 4.86 -11.68
N LEU A 48 4.65 5.63 -10.94
CA LEU A 48 5.23 5.19 -9.67
C LEU A 48 4.14 4.95 -8.63
N LEU A 49 3.17 5.86 -8.53
CA LEU A 49 2.06 5.73 -7.61
C LEU A 49 1.22 4.50 -7.92
N HIS A 50 0.95 4.24 -9.21
CA HIS A 50 0.24 3.04 -9.63
C HIS A 50 0.93 1.76 -9.14
N ASP A 51 2.22 1.62 -9.43
CA ASP A 51 2.99 0.44 -9.03
C ASP A 51 3.14 0.35 -7.51
N ALA A 52 3.26 1.50 -6.82
CA ALA A 52 3.36 1.55 -5.36
C ALA A 52 2.07 1.07 -4.67
N VAL A 53 0.90 1.39 -5.23
CA VAL A 53 -0.39 0.91 -4.72
C VAL A 53 -0.46 -0.61 -4.84
N GLU A 54 -0.25 -1.16 -6.04
CA GLU A 54 -0.23 -2.61 -6.24
C GLU A 54 0.76 -3.32 -5.29
N HIS A 55 1.95 -2.73 -5.13
CA HIS A 55 2.96 -3.26 -4.23
C HIS A 55 2.53 -3.21 -2.76
N ALA A 56 1.89 -2.12 -2.32
CA ALA A 56 1.38 -2.00 -0.96
C ALA A 56 0.33 -3.07 -0.66
N PHE A 57 -0.61 -3.32 -1.58
CA PHE A 57 -1.57 -4.41 -1.44
C PHE A 57 -0.87 -5.76 -1.31
N ALA A 58 0.11 -6.07 -2.16
CA ALA A 58 0.86 -7.32 -2.08
C ALA A 58 1.60 -7.48 -0.74
N LEU A 59 2.21 -6.41 -0.23
CA LEU A 59 2.86 -6.41 1.08
C LEU A 59 1.86 -6.66 2.21
N VAL A 60 0.70 -5.99 2.19
CA VAL A 60 -0.32 -6.18 3.22
C VAL A 60 -0.91 -7.57 3.14
N GLN A 61 -1.24 -8.11 1.96
CA GLN A 61 -1.69 -9.50 1.80
C GLN A 61 -0.66 -10.50 2.36
N GLN A 62 0.63 -10.26 2.11
CA GLN A 62 1.71 -11.11 2.63
C GLN A 62 1.78 -11.06 4.16
N VAL A 63 1.63 -9.87 4.76
CA VAL A 63 1.73 -9.67 6.22
C VAL A 63 0.45 -10.10 6.94
N SER A 64 -0.73 -9.85 6.36
CA SER A 64 -2.05 -10.15 6.93
C SER A 64 -2.51 -11.56 6.59
N GLY A 65 -1.97 -12.21 5.56
CA GLY A 65 -2.47 -13.51 5.08
C GLY A 65 -3.91 -13.46 4.55
N GLN A 66 -4.46 -12.27 4.34
CA GLN A 66 -5.82 -12.07 3.83
C GLN A 66 -5.77 -11.69 2.36
N SER A 67 -6.77 -12.15 1.60
CA SER A 67 -6.99 -11.62 0.26
C SER A 67 -7.58 -10.22 0.38
N LEU A 68 -6.97 -9.25 -0.28
CA LEU A 68 -7.44 -7.85 -0.32
C LEU A 68 -8.13 -7.50 -1.65
N GLY A 69 -8.55 -8.52 -2.40
CA GLY A 69 -9.10 -8.39 -3.74
C GLY A 69 -8.28 -9.13 -4.78
N GLU A 70 -8.92 -9.37 -5.91
CA GLU A 70 -8.31 -9.98 -7.08
C GLU A 70 -7.35 -9.00 -7.78
N LYS A 71 -6.40 -9.52 -8.55
CA LYS A 71 -5.36 -8.71 -9.22
C LYS A 71 -5.96 -7.58 -10.07
N ASN A 72 -7.04 -7.87 -10.80
CA ASN A 72 -7.75 -6.90 -11.64
C ASN A 72 -8.47 -5.82 -10.82
N GLU A 73 -8.96 -6.13 -9.63
CA GLU A 73 -9.60 -5.16 -8.74
C GLU A 73 -8.58 -4.19 -8.16
N ILE A 74 -7.42 -4.71 -7.74
CA ILE A 74 -6.29 -3.92 -7.25
C ILE A 74 -5.75 -3.00 -8.36
N GLU A 75 -5.58 -3.54 -9.57
CA GLU A 75 -5.15 -2.75 -10.74
C GLU A 75 -6.17 -1.65 -11.08
N ALA A 76 -7.46 -1.98 -11.10
CA ALA A 76 -8.52 -0.99 -11.33
C ALA A 76 -8.54 0.10 -10.26
N TYR A 77 -8.32 -0.27 -8.99
CA TYR A 77 -8.23 0.68 -7.89
C TYR A 77 -7.02 1.63 -8.06
N ALA A 78 -5.84 1.09 -8.36
CA ALA A 78 -4.63 1.88 -8.60
C ALA A 78 -4.82 2.86 -9.76
N GLN A 79 -5.43 2.40 -10.86
CA GLN A 79 -5.75 3.23 -12.01
C GLN A 79 -6.74 4.35 -11.66
N GLN A 80 -7.84 4.04 -10.94
CA GLN A 80 -8.79 5.06 -10.51
C GLN A 80 -8.13 6.13 -9.62
N LEU A 81 -7.24 5.73 -8.71
CA LEU A 81 -6.52 6.67 -7.85
C LEU A 81 -5.63 7.61 -8.67
N VAL A 82 -4.91 7.07 -9.65
CA VAL A 82 -4.08 7.85 -10.57
C VAL A 82 -4.92 8.85 -11.36
N GLU A 83 -6.06 8.42 -11.92
CA GLU A 83 -6.95 9.28 -12.68
C GLU A 83 -7.52 10.43 -11.85
N MET A 84 -7.89 10.17 -10.59
CA MET A 84 -8.39 11.22 -9.69
C MET A 84 -7.33 12.29 -9.45
N ILE A 85 -6.08 11.86 -9.19
CA ILE A 85 -4.96 12.79 -8.97
C ILE A 85 -4.65 13.59 -10.24
N GLU A 86 -4.68 12.93 -11.40
CA GLU A 86 -4.47 13.58 -12.70
C GLU A 86 -5.56 14.63 -12.99
N LYS A 87 -6.82 14.30 -12.72
CA LYS A 87 -7.97 15.20 -12.88
C LYS A 87 -8.06 16.27 -11.78
N LYS A 88 -7.19 16.20 -10.77
CA LYS A 88 -7.23 17.04 -9.56
C LYS A 88 -8.58 16.97 -8.85
N GLU A 89 -9.24 15.83 -8.95
CA GLU A 89 -10.44 15.52 -8.18
C GLU A 89 -10.01 15.29 -6.74
N GLY A 90 -10.71 15.91 -5.78
CA GLY A 90 -10.40 15.73 -4.36
C GLY A 90 -10.45 14.25 -4.00
N ILE A 91 -9.42 13.76 -3.30
CA ILE A 91 -9.42 12.39 -2.80
C ILE A 91 -10.44 12.32 -1.66
N ASN A 92 -11.45 11.47 -1.82
CA ASN A 92 -12.45 11.25 -0.79
C ASN A 92 -11.87 10.46 0.39
N PHE A 93 -12.51 10.58 1.57
CA PHE A 93 -12.01 10.03 2.82
C PHE A 93 -11.70 8.52 2.73
N GLN A 94 -12.58 7.74 2.11
CA GLN A 94 -12.41 6.29 1.87
C GLN A 94 -11.11 5.96 1.11
N ARG A 95 -10.72 6.77 0.12
CA ARG A 95 -9.50 6.53 -0.67
C ARG A 95 -8.22 7.05 -0.02
N VAL A 96 -8.31 7.99 0.91
CA VAL A 96 -7.16 8.39 1.77
C VAL A 96 -6.92 7.34 2.86
N TYR A 97 -7.99 6.74 3.39
CA TYR A 97 -7.90 5.83 4.52
C TYR A 97 -7.22 4.52 4.17
N LEU A 98 -7.48 3.96 2.98
CA LEU A 98 -6.92 2.66 2.62
C LEU A 98 -5.37 2.66 2.56
N PRO A 99 -4.69 3.61 1.89
CA PRO A 99 -3.23 3.73 1.99
C PRO A 99 -2.70 3.94 3.41
N LEU A 100 -3.42 4.68 4.26
CA LEU A 100 -3.04 4.90 5.65
C LEU A 100 -3.18 3.64 6.50
N VAL A 101 -4.26 2.89 6.33
CA VAL A 101 -4.49 1.60 6.99
C VAL A 101 -3.42 0.62 6.54
N MET A 102 -3.19 0.48 5.22
CA MET A 102 -2.12 -0.37 4.70
C MET A 102 -0.75 0.01 5.26
N GLY A 103 -0.42 1.31 5.32
CA GLY A 103 0.80 1.80 5.93
C GLY A 103 0.90 1.49 7.43
N GLY A 104 -0.18 1.69 8.17
CA GLY A 104 -0.26 1.36 9.59
C GLY A 104 0.03 -0.12 9.84
N VAL A 105 -0.53 -1.01 9.03
CA VAL A 105 -0.29 -2.46 9.14
C VAL A 105 1.16 -2.83 8.91
N LEU A 106 1.79 -2.24 7.90
CA LEU A 106 3.18 -2.55 7.52
C LEU A 106 4.22 -2.02 8.51
N VAL A 107 3.84 -1.07 9.35
CA VAL A 107 4.76 -0.33 10.23
C VAL A 107 4.49 -0.64 11.72
N ASN A 108 3.29 -1.08 12.08
CA ASN A 108 2.90 -1.40 13.47
C ASN A 108 3.86 -2.42 14.11
N ASP A 109 4.36 -3.40 13.35
CA ASP A 109 5.31 -4.40 13.85
C ASP A 109 6.75 -3.88 14.05
N LYS A 110 7.08 -2.70 13.51
CA LYS A 110 8.45 -2.14 13.47
C LYS A 110 8.65 -0.91 14.34
N ILE A 111 7.58 -0.22 14.74
CA ILE A 111 7.66 0.93 15.65
C ILE A 111 7.29 0.45 17.06
N LEU A 112 8.32 0.09 17.83
CA LEU A 112 8.24 0.00 19.28
C LEU A 112 8.83 1.28 19.86
N LEU A 113 8.00 2.25 20.24
CA LEU A 113 8.50 3.40 20.99
C LEU A 113 8.76 3.00 22.46
N PRO A 114 9.86 3.45 23.08
CA PRO A 114 10.14 3.12 24.47
C PRO A 114 9.04 3.62 25.40
N GLY A 115 8.36 2.69 26.09
CA GLY A 115 7.29 3.01 27.05
C GLY A 115 5.87 2.99 26.49
N GLU A 116 5.68 2.69 25.20
CA GLU A 116 4.33 2.43 24.68
C GLU A 116 3.84 1.04 25.09
N GLN A 117 2.66 0.99 25.71
CA GLN A 117 1.92 -0.25 25.90
C GLN A 117 1.07 -0.47 24.64
N GLN A 118 1.53 -1.36 23.75
CA GLN A 118 0.85 -1.62 22.47
C GLN A 118 -0.59 -2.11 22.68
N ASP A 119 -0.87 -2.78 23.80
CA ASP A 119 -2.21 -3.21 24.20
C ASP A 119 -3.17 -2.02 24.41
N ASP A 120 -2.68 -0.90 24.97
CA ASP A 120 -3.48 0.31 25.17
C ASP A 120 -3.83 0.97 23.84
N GLN A 121 -2.90 0.99 22.88
CA GLN A 121 -3.14 1.57 21.55
C GLN A 121 -4.14 0.76 20.74
N VAL A 122 -4.02 -0.57 20.77
CA VAL A 122 -5.00 -1.45 20.11
C VAL A 122 -6.37 -1.29 20.75
N SER A 123 -6.44 -1.19 22.08
CA SER A 123 -7.70 -0.95 22.81
C SER A 123 -8.32 0.41 22.44
N GLN A 124 -7.51 1.46 22.26
CA GLN A 124 -8.00 2.75 21.77
C GLN A 124 -8.55 2.67 20.35
N LEU A 125 -7.91 1.90 19.46
CA LEU A 125 -8.41 1.68 18.10
C LEU A 125 -9.75 0.93 18.09
N VAL A 126 -9.94 -0.07 18.96
CA VAL A 126 -11.25 -0.73 19.16
C VAL A 126 -12.30 0.29 19.56
N ASN A 127 -12.01 1.10 20.59
CA ASN A 127 -12.96 2.07 21.11
C ASN A 127 -13.35 3.12 20.05
N ILE A 128 -12.38 3.63 19.28
CA ILE A 128 -12.64 4.59 18.20
C ILE A 128 -13.51 3.96 17.10
N LEU A 129 -13.27 2.69 16.77
CA LEU A 129 -14.06 1.98 15.76
C LEU A 129 -15.50 1.77 16.25
N ASP A 130 -15.68 1.35 17.50
CA ASP A 130 -17.00 1.17 18.12
C ASP A 130 -17.77 2.48 18.23
N GLU A 131 -17.10 3.59 18.58
CA GLU A 131 -17.70 4.93 18.63
C GLU A 131 -18.22 5.40 17.28
N ARG A 132 -17.52 5.04 16.19
CA ARG A 132 -17.89 5.43 14.82
C ARG A 132 -18.86 4.48 14.15
N ARG A 133 -19.09 3.30 14.73
CA ARG A 133 -20.02 2.28 14.21
C ARG A 133 -21.43 2.79 13.87
N PRO A 134 -22.03 3.73 14.62
CA PRO A 134 -23.34 4.30 14.27
C PRO A 134 -23.33 5.20 13.04
N GLU A 135 -22.17 5.73 12.65
CA GLU A 135 -22.00 6.64 11.50
C GLU A 135 -21.65 5.89 10.20
N MET A 136 -21.33 4.60 10.31
CA MET A 136 -20.91 3.78 9.18
C MET A 136 -22.10 3.34 8.32
N THR A 137 -21.91 3.41 7.01
CA THR A 137 -22.90 3.00 6.02
C THR A 137 -22.66 1.57 5.56
N ILE A 138 -23.60 1.00 4.80
CA ILE A 138 -23.42 -0.32 4.16
C ILE A 138 -22.17 -0.34 3.26
N ASP A 139 -21.83 0.79 2.65
CA ASP A 139 -20.66 0.90 1.78
C ASP A 139 -19.33 0.85 2.55
N ASP A 140 -19.35 0.98 3.88
CA ASP A 140 -18.16 0.93 4.73
C ASP A 140 -17.92 -0.48 5.32
N ALA A 141 -18.82 -1.44 5.11
CA ALA A 141 -18.82 -2.75 5.75
C ALA A 141 -17.49 -3.51 5.53
N ASP A 142 -16.98 -3.52 4.30
CA ASP A 142 -15.75 -4.24 3.96
C ASP A 142 -14.52 -3.63 4.65
N ILE A 143 -14.47 -2.30 4.78
CA ILE A 143 -13.37 -1.57 5.45
C ILE A 143 -13.42 -1.82 6.95
N VAL A 144 -14.61 -1.85 7.53
CA VAL A 144 -14.83 -2.15 8.95
C VAL A 144 -14.39 -3.56 9.26
N GLU A 145 -14.84 -4.54 8.46
CA GLU A 145 -14.43 -5.93 8.62
C GLU A 145 -12.91 -6.08 8.53
N LEU A 146 -12.28 -5.44 7.54
CA LEU A 146 -10.83 -5.45 7.43
C LEU A 146 -10.18 -4.89 8.70
N THR A 147 -10.62 -3.72 9.14
CA THR A 147 -10.08 -3.02 10.32
C THR A 147 -10.22 -3.87 11.59
N GLU A 148 -11.38 -4.50 11.81
CA GLU A 148 -11.63 -5.40 12.93
C GLU A 148 -10.69 -6.62 12.90
N GLN A 149 -10.49 -7.21 11.72
CA GLN A 149 -9.57 -8.34 11.57
C GLN A 149 -8.11 -7.93 11.85
N MET A 150 -7.71 -6.71 11.47
CA MET A 150 -6.37 -6.18 11.74
C MET A 150 -6.16 -5.94 13.23
N ILE A 151 -7.15 -5.34 13.90
CA ILE A 151 -7.15 -5.14 15.34
C ILE A 151 -7.07 -6.49 16.04
N HIS A 152 -7.91 -7.46 15.67
CA HIS A 152 -7.90 -8.79 16.26
C HIS A 152 -6.53 -9.48 16.13
N ARG A 153 -5.89 -9.34 14.97
CA ARG A 153 -4.53 -9.86 14.74
C ARG A 153 -3.49 -9.14 15.60
N ALA A 154 -3.57 -7.82 15.71
CA ALA A 154 -2.70 -7.04 16.59
C ALA A 154 -2.87 -7.45 18.06
N THR A 155 -4.12 -7.57 18.55
CA THR A 155 -4.41 -8.06 19.91
C THR A 155 -3.84 -9.46 20.15
N LYS A 156 -3.90 -10.35 19.16
CA LYS A 156 -3.33 -11.70 19.28
C LYS A 156 -1.80 -11.71 19.35
N ILE A 157 -1.14 -10.82 18.60
CA ILE A 157 0.32 -10.72 18.58
C ILE A 157 0.84 -10.11 19.90
N TYR A 158 0.15 -9.09 20.41
CA TYR A 158 0.59 -8.34 21.60
C TYR A 158 0.10 -8.95 22.92
N GLY A 159 -1.13 -9.49 22.94
CA GLY A 159 -1.68 -10.20 24.10
C GLY A 159 -0.98 -11.53 24.45
N HIS A 160 -0.06 -12.03 23.63
CA HIS A 160 0.80 -13.18 23.95
C HIS A 160 2.21 -12.80 24.43
N ARG A 161 2.58 -11.51 24.43
CA ARG A 161 3.90 -11.05 24.91
C ARG A 161 3.91 -10.57 26.37
N GLY A 162 2.74 -10.57 27.03
CA GLY A 162 2.56 -10.14 28.42
C GLY A 162 2.65 -11.24 29.49
N GLU A 163 2.98 -12.49 29.13
CA GLU A 163 3.23 -13.60 30.07
C GLU A 163 4.70 -14.02 30.10
#